data_AF-A0A8I1DDN5-F1
#
_entry.id   AF-A0A8I1DDN5-F1
#
_cell.length_a   1.000
_cell.length_b   1.000
_cell.length_c   1.000
_cell.angle_alpha   90.00
_cell.angle_beta   90.00
_cell.angle_gamma   90.00
#
_symmetry.space_group_name_H-M   'P 1'
#
loop_
_entity.id
_entity.type
_entity.pdbx_description
1 polymer ?
#
loop_
_entity_poly.entity_id
_entity_poly.type
_entity_poly.pdbx_seq_one_letter_code
_entity_poly.pdbx_strand_id
1 'polypeptide(L)'
;MESFQEGFSSFITGFSIILLIAVVIWMIGLVVLLFRELFSPTRLDLRGYLYKVWRMLIVSVECTIYGTVVIAPVMMYVTEEYLRYGMITVAAVILTVISLYIRRQTGGWGRSGMFRIRRHK
;
A
#
# COMPACT_ATOMS: atom_id res chain seq x y z
N MET A 1 -21.27 -8.13 25.12
CA MET A 1 -19.93 -7.50 25.16
C MET A 1 -18.90 -8.35 24.40
N GLU A 2 -18.98 -9.67 24.47
CA GLU A 2 -18.05 -10.60 23.79
C GLU A 2 -18.04 -10.45 22.25
N SER A 3 -19.21 -10.36 21.60
CA SER A 3 -19.31 -10.21 20.14
C SER A 3 -18.66 -8.93 19.58
N PHE A 4 -18.69 -7.83 20.34
CA PHE A 4 -18.03 -6.58 19.95
C PHE A 4 -16.51 -6.71 20.05
N GLN A 5 -16.02 -7.41 21.08
CA GLN A 5 -14.60 -7.63 21.31
C GLN A 5 -14.00 -8.57 20.25
N GLU A 6 -14.72 -9.63 19.88
CA GLU A 6 -14.34 -10.54 18.79
C GLU A 6 -14.35 -9.84 17.42
N GLY A 7 -15.36 -9.00 17.15
CA GLY A 7 -15.43 -8.20 15.94
C GLY A 7 -14.29 -7.19 15.83
N PHE A 8 -13.99 -6.49 16.93
CA PHE A 8 -12.88 -5.53 16.99
C PHE A 8 -11.51 -6.21 16.88
N SER A 9 -11.35 -7.38 17.50
CA SER A 9 -10.14 -8.20 17.35
C SER A 9 -9.94 -8.63 15.89
N SER A 10 -10.98 -9.16 15.25
CA SER A 10 -10.95 -9.56 13.84
C SER A 10 -10.64 -8.39 12.90
N PHE A 11 -11.17 -7.20 13.21
CA PHE A 11 -10.86 -5.96 12.51
C PHE A 11 -9.37 -5.58 12.62
N ILE A 12 -8.80 -5.59 13.83
CA ILE A 12 -7.37 -5.31 14.06
C ILE A 12 -6.50 -6.33 13.32
N THR A 13 -6.87 -7.61 13.36
CA THR A 13 -6.17 -8.67 12.64
C THR A 13 -6.21 -8.41 11.14
N GLY A 14 -7.37 -8.05 10.59
CA GLY A 14 -7.51 -7.70 9.17
C GLY A 14 -6.64 -6.50 8.78
N PHE A 15 -6.65 -5.44 9.58
CA PHE A 15 -5.79 -4.28 9.39
C PHE A 15 -4.31 -4.63 9.40
N SER A 16 -3.89 -5.47 10.35
CA SER A 16 -2.51 -5.92 10.48
C SER A 16 -2.07 -6.75 9.27
N ILE A 17 -2.92 -7.64 8.76
CA ILE A 17 -2.65 -8.43 7.56
C ILE A 17 -2.44 -7.53 6.35
N ILE A 18 -3.32 -6.53 6.15
CA ILE A 18 -3.20 -5.58 5.03
C ILE A 18 -1.88 -4.81 5.10
N LEU A 19 -1.53 -4.29 6.28
CA LEU A 19 -0.26 -3.58 6.46
C LEU A 19 0.95 -4.49 6.27
N LEU A 20 0.90 -5.72 6.76
CA LEU A 20 1.99 -6.68 6.62
C LEU A 20 2.22 -7.01 5.14
N ILE A 21 1.18 -7.27 4.37
CA ILE A 21 1.27 -7.50 2.92
C ILE A 21 1.86 -6.26 2.22
N ALA A 22 1.44 -5.06 2.60
CA ALA A 22 1.98 -3.81 2.04
C ALA A 22 3.48 -3.67 2.31
N VAL A 23 3.93 -4.00 3.52
CA VAL A 23 5.35 -3.99 3.89
C VAL A 23 6.14 -5.03 3.09
N VAL A 24 5.60 -6.24 2.91
CA VAL A 24 6.25 -7.28 2.10
C VAL A 24 6.43 -6.82 0.65
N ILE A 25 5.37 -6.27 0.04
CA ILE A 25 5.44 -5.71 -1.33
C ILE A 25 6.47 -4.58 -1.40
N TRP A 26 6.50 -3.71 -0.39
CA TRP A 26 7.48 -2.64 -0.32
C TRP A 26 8.91 -3.15 -0.18
N MET A 27 9.17 -4.18 0.63
CA MET A 27 10.50 -4.79 0.78
C MET A 27 10.99 -5.39 -0.54
N ILE A 28 10.12 -6.06 -1.30
CA ILE A 28 10.46 -6.56 -2.64
C ILE A 28 10.84 -5.37 -3.54
N GLY A 29 10.06 -4.29 -3.48
CA GLY A 29 10.35 -3.05 -4.19
C GLY A 29 11.70 -2.43 -3.83
N LEU A 30 12.06 -2.41 -2.54
CA LEU A 30 13.34 -1.94 -2.04
C LEU A 30 14.50 -2.73 -2.61
N VAL A 31 14.39 -4.07 -2.64
CA VAL A 31 15.42 -4.93 -3.21
C VAL A 31 15.63 -4.56 -4.68
N VAL A 32 14.56 -4.47 -5.47
CA VAL A 32 14.64 -4.07 -6.89
C VAL A 32 15.28 -2.69 -7.06
N LEU A 33 14.93 -1.73 -6.21
CA LEU A 33 15.46 -0.37 -6.25
C LEU A 33 16.95 -0.33 -5.90
N LEU A 34 17.36 -1.10 -4.89
CA LEU A 34 18.75 -1.24 -4.48
C LEU A 34 19.59 -1.87 -5.59
N PHE A 35 19.11 -2.96 -6.20
CA PHE A 35 19.76 -3.57 -7.37
C PHE A 35 19.94 -2.52 -8.48
N ARG A 36 18.89 -1.76 -8.79
CA ARG A 36 18.97 -0.74 -9.84
C ARG A 36 19.99 0.37 -9.54
N GLU A 37 20.13 0.76 -8.28
CA GLU A 37 21.07 1.81 -7.88
C GLU A 37 22.52 1.27 -7.79
N LEU A 38 22.71 0.01 -7.39
CA LEU A 38 24.03 -0.65 -7.34
C LEU A 38 24.67 -0.81 -8.72
N PHE A 39 23.85 -1.09 -9.74
CA PHE A 39 24.30 -1.22 -11.13
C PHE A 39 24.26 0.11 -11.91
N SER A 40 23.97 1.23 -11.25
CA SER A 40 23.99 2.56 -11.86
C SER A 40 25.40 3.17 -11.78
N PRO A 41 25.95 3.70 -12.89
CA PRO A 41 27.25 4.40 -12.88
C PRO A 41 27.18 5.79 -12.21
N THR A 42 26.01 6.18 -11.69
CA THR A 42 25.74 7.50 -11.09
C THR A 42 26.15 7.53 -9.63
N ARG A 43 26.65 8.68 -9.13
CA ARG A 43 26.92 8.87 -7.69
C ARG A 43 25.62 8.74 -6.88
N LEU A 44 25.70 8.01 -5.76
CA LEU A 44 24.59 7.84 -4.83
C LEU A 44 24.20 9.18 -4.18
N ASP A 45 23.04 9.72 -4.58
CA ASP A 45 22.38 10.80 -3.85
C ASP A 45 21.40 10.20 -2.83
N LEU A 46 21.80 10.20 -1.56
CA LEU A 46 21.01 9.69 -0.44
C LEU A 46 19.63 10.37 -0.35
N ARG A 47 19.53 11.67 -0.62
CA ARG A 47 18.26 12.40 -0.52
C ARG A 47 17.31 11.98 -1.63
N GLY A 48 17.81 11.87 -2.85
CA GLY A 48 17.05 11.36 -3.99
C GLY A 48 16.62 9.90 -3.78
N TYR A 49 17.50 9.08 -3.22
CA TYR A 49 17.21 7.69 -2.89
C TYR A 49 16.10 7.55 -1.82
N LEU A 50 16.23 8.26 -0.68
CA LEU A 50 15.20 8.25 0.37
C LEU A 50 13.84 8.71 -0.15
N TYR A 51 13.81 9.71 -1.04
CA TYR A 51 12.57 10.16 -1.66
C TYR A 51 11.94 9.08 -2.55
N LYS A 52 12.74 8.36 -3.35
CA LYS A 52 12.24 7.22 -4.15
C LYS A 52 11.70 6.10 -3.25
N VAL A 53 12.42 5.76 -2.17
CA VAL A 53 12.01 4.75 -1.19
C VAL A 53 10.70 5.12 -0.51
N TRP A 54 10.59 6.36 -0.04
CA TRP A 54 9.36 6.89 0.58
C TRP A 54 8.18 6.85 -0.39
N ARG A 55 8.42 7.28 -1.64
CA ARG A 55 7.41 7.22 -2.69
C ARG A 55 6.95 5.77 -2.94
N MET A 56 7.89 4.83 -2.97
CA MET A 56 7.58 3.41 -3.19
C MET A 56 6.79 2.80 -2.03
N LEU A 57 7.05 3.21 -0.79
CA LEU A 57 6.27 2.81 0.39
C LEU A 57 4.81 3.21 0.21
N ILE A 58 4.56 4.48 -0.12
CA ILE A 58 3.19 4.99 -0.32
C ILE A 58 2.47 4.23 -1.43
N VAL A 59 3.13 4.02 -2.59
CA VAL A 59 2.54 3.24 -3.69
C VAL A 59 2.21 1.82 -3.27
N SER A 60 3.10 1.16 -2.51
CA SER A 60 2.90 -0.22 -2.07
C SER A 60 1.71 -0.33 -1.12
N VAL A 61 1.57 0.63 -0.20
CA VAL A 61 0.43 0.73 0.71
C VAL A 61 -0.87 0.99 -0.07
N GLU A 62 -0.90 1.98 -0.97
CA GLU A 62 -2.08 2.27 -1.79
C GLU A 62 -2.50 1.05 -2.65
N CYS A 63 -1.53 0.41 -3.31
CA CYS A 63 -1.76 -0.77 -4.13
C CYS A 63 -2.37 -1.92 -3.31
N THR A 64 -1.85 -2.15 -2.10
CA THR A 64 -2.35 -3.20 -1.22
C THR A 64 -3.75 -2.89 -0.70
N ILE A 65 -4.01 -1.64 -0.31
CA ILE A 65 -5.33 -1.21 0.17
C ILE A 65 -6.37 -1.38 -0.95
N TYR A 66 -6.11 -0.83 -2.14
CA TYR A 66 -7.03 -0.93 -3.27
C TYR A 66 -7.20 -2.38 -3.76
N GLY A 67 -6.11 -3.16 -3.77
CA GLY A 67 -6.17 -4.58 -4.07
C GLY A 67 -7.03 -5.34 -3.07
N THR A 68 -6.89 -5.08 -1.77
CA THR A 68 -7.64 -5.77 -0.73
C THR A 68 -9.13 -5.48 -0.80
N VAL A 69 -9.55 -4.27 -1.19
CA VAL A 69 -10.98 -3.94 -1.38
C VAL A 69 -11.64 -4.88 -2.40
N VAL A 70 -10.91 -5.36 -3.41
CA VAL A 70 -11.43 -6.29 -4.43
C VAL A 70 -11.16 -7.75 -4.07
N ILE A 71 -10.00 -8.06 -3.49
CA ILE A 71 -9.61 -9.44 -3.18
C ILE A 71 -10.39 -9.98 -1.97
N ALA A 72 -10.60 -9.17 -0.94
CA ALA A 72 -11.25 -9.63 0.29
C ALA A 72 -12.72 -10.09 0.09
N PRO A 73 -13.57 -9.40 -0.70
CA PRO A 73 -14.90 -9.93 -1.03
C PRO A 73 -14.82 -11.22 -1.86
N VAL A 74 -13.88 -11.32 -2.81
CA VAL A 74 -13.70 -12.57 -3.59
C VAL A 74 -13.33 -13.73 -2.67
N MET A 75 -12.41 -13.51 -1.73
CA MET A 75 -12.04 -14.53 -0.74
C MET A 75 -13.19 -14.89 0.19
N MET A 76 -14.07 -13.94 0.52
CA MET A 76 -15.29 -14.18 1.29
C MET A 76 -16.22 -15.18 0.59
N TYR A 77 -16.38 -15.07 -0.73
CA TYR A 77 -17.18 -16.01 -1.51
C TYR A 77 -16.53 -17.39 -1.68
N VAL A 78 -15.20 -17.47 -1.70
CA VAL A 78 -14.48 -18.73 -1.91
C VAL A 78 -14.37 -19.56 -0.61
N THR A 79 -14.19 -18.89 0.52
CA THR A 79 -13.88 -19.56 1.80
C THR A 79 -15.07 -19.68 2.75
N GLU A 80 -16.20 -19.05 2.44
CA GLU A 80 -17.41 -18.99 3.29
C GLU A 80 -17.18 -18.43 4.72
N GLU A 81 -15.99 -17.87 5.01
CA GLU A 81 -15.67 -17.21 6.29
C GLU A 81 -16.17 -15.75 6.29
N TYR A 82 -17.49 -15.57 6.31
CA TYR A 82 -18.14 -14.25 6.17
C TYR A 82 -17.70 -13.22 7.23
N LEU A 83 -17.53 -13.64 8.49
CA LEU A 83 -17.15 -12.73 9.57
C LEU A 83 -15.73 -12.18 9.40
N ARG A 84 -14.78 -13.06 9.07
CA ARG A 84 -13.37 -12.70 8.96
C ARG A 84 -13.12 -11.82 7.73
N TYR A 85 -13.54 -12.28 6.55
CA TYR A 85 -13.35 -11.51 5.31
C TYR A 85 -14.27 -10.28 5.25
N GLY A 86 -15.43 -10.31 5.91
CA GLY A 86 -16.27 -9.13 6.13
C GLY A 86 -15.55 -8.05 6.94
N MET A 87 -14.88 -8.40 8.04
CA MET A 87 -14.11 -7.41 8.81
C MET A 87 -12.87 -6.91 8.05
N ILE A 88 -12.22 -7.76 7.25
CA ILE A 88 -11.10 -7.36 6.39
C ILE A 88 -11.57 -6.37 5.31
N THR A 89 -12.73 -6.60 4.70
CA THR A 89 -13.29 -5.65 3.71
C THR A 89 -13.63 -4.31 4.34
N VAL A 90 -14.25 -4.30 5.53
CA VAL A 90 -14.49 -3.06 6.29
C VAL A 90 -13.18 -2.33 6.60
N ALA A 91 -12.14 -3.05 7.05
CA ALA A 91 -10.82 -2.47 7.28
C ALA A 91 -10.21 -1.88 5.99
N ALA A 92 -10.32 -2.59 4.87
CA ALA A 92 -9.83 -2.13 3.57
C ALA A 92 -10.57 -0.86 3.09
N VAL A 93 -11.88 -0.78 3.30
CA VAL A 93 -12.69 0.41 2.97
C VAL A 93 -12.29 1.60 3.84
N ILE A 94 -12.13 1.42 5.15
CA ILE A 94 -11.70 2.50 6.06
C ILE A 94 -10.30 2.99 5.66
N LEU A 95 -9.36 2.06 5.44
CA LEU A 95 -8.02 2.38 4.96
C LEU A 95 -8.04 3.11 3.61
N THR A 96 -8.95 2.74 2.71
CA THR A 96 -9.14 3.42 1.42
C THR A 96 -9.55 4.87 1.63
N VAL A 97 -10.53 5.14 2.49
CA VAL A 97 -10.96 6.51 2.79
C VAL A 97 -9.83 7.33 3.41
N ILE A 98 -9.11 6.75 4.38
CA ILE A 98 -7.94 7.40 5.00
C ILE A 98 -6.87 7.70 3.95
N SER A 99 -6.56 6.74 3.07
CA SER A 99 -5.56 6.93 2.01
C SER A 99 -5.94 8.08 1.07
N LEU A 100 -7.23 8.17 0.68
CA LEU A 100 -7.74 9.24 -0.16
C LEU A 100 -7.71 10.59 0.55
N TYR A 101 -7.99 10.62 1.85
CA TYR A 101 -7.90 11.82 2.67
C TYR A 101 -6.46 12.33 2.77
N ILE A 102 -5.51 11.45 3.08
CA ILE A 102 -4.07 11.77 3.10
C ILE A 102 -3.63 12.28 1.73
N ARG A 103 -4.08 11.63 0.64
CA ARG A 103 -3.75 12.02 -0.73
C ARG A 103 -4.31 13.40 -1.11
N ARG A 104 -5.49 13.76 -0.59
CA ARG A 104 -6.08 15.09 -0.73
C ARG A 104 -5.26 16.15 0.00
N GLN A 105 -4.84 15.89 1.25
CA GLN A 105 -4.04 16.84 2.03
C GLN A 105 -2.62 17.00 1.49
N THR A 106 -2.00 15.92 1.01
CA THR A 106 -0.68 15.95 0.39
C THR A 106 -0.70 16.46 -1.07
N GLY A 107 -1.87 16.93 -1.54
CA GLY A 107 -1.99 17.71 -2.77
C GLY A 107 -2.09 16.91 -4.06
N GLY A 108 -2.36 15.61 -4.00
CA GLY A 108 -2.47 14.73 -5.17
C GLY A 108 -1.18 14.64 -5.99
N TRP A 109 -0.75 13.44 -6.38
CA TRP A 109 0.39 13.27 -7.30
C TRP A 109 0.06 13.69 -8.75
N GLY A 110 -0.77 14.71 -8.94
CA GLY A 110 -1.22 15.21 -10.23
C GLY A 110 -0.30 16.24 -10.89
N ARG A 111 0.85 16.61 -10.30
CA ARG A 111 1.68 17.68 -10.90
C ARG A 111 3.20 17.57 -10.92
N SER A 112 3.81 16.47 -10.44
CA SER A 112 5.27 16.34 -10.56
C SER A 112 5.73 14.92 -10.85
N GLY A 113 5.96 14.65 -12.14
CA GLY A 113 7.10 13.84 -12.55
C GLY A 113 6.89 12.36 -12.83
N MET A 114 5.77 11.95 -13.44
CA MET A 114 5.64 10.56 -13.94
C MET A 114 5.53 10.41 -15.46
N PHE A 115 5.54 11.48 -16.27
CA PHE A 115 5.67 11.38 -17.74
C PHE A 115 6.26 12.64 -18.40
N ARG A 116 7.41 13.13 -17.90
CA ARG A 116 8.27 13.98 -18.71
C ARG A 116 9.59 13.26 -18.92
N ILE A 117 9.52 12.20 -19.73
CA ILE A 117 10.69 11.70 -20.45
C ILE A 117 11.21 12.92 -21.21
N ARG A 118 12.29 13.52 -20.69
CA ARG A 118 13.07 14.51 -21.43
C ARG A 118 13.49 13.84 -22.74
N ARG A 119 12.80 14.12 -23.83
CA ARG A 119 13.43 14.08 -25.15
C ARG A 119 14.42 15.24 -25.16
N HIS A 120 15.68 14.94 -24.86
CA HIS A 120 16.77 15.78 -25.32
C HIS A 120 16.84 15.58 -26.84
N LYS A 121 16.52 16.64 -27.60
CA LYS A 121 17.16 16.91 -28.88
C LYS A 121 18.30 17.87 -28.61
#